data_AF-A0AAW0KRQ3-F1
#
_entry.id   AF-A0AAW0KRQ3-F1
#
_cell.length_a   1.000
_cell.length_b   1.000
_cell.length_c   1.000
_cell.angle_alpha   90.00
_cell.angle_beta   90.00
_cell.angle_gamma   90.00
#
_symmetry.space_group_name_H-M   'P 1'
#
loop_
_entity.id
_entity.type
_entity.pdbx_description
1 polymer ?
#
loop_
_entity_poly.entity_id
_entity_poly.type
_entity_poly.pdbx_seq_one_letter_code
_entity_poly.pdbx_strand_id
1 'polypeptide(L)'
;MINSYPFFEYADKTLDYALFKANDGVLDKVTGLTYTKFDVQLDAVYSAMEEIGYGDVDIVVAEIGWASKGDPNQPDANKNYALSYNANLV
;
A
#
# COMPACT_ATOMS: atom_id res chain seq x y z
N MET A 1 0.84 10.74 11.98
CA MET A 1 1.54 9.46 11.67
C MET A 1 0.49 8.41 11.36
N ILE A 2 0.78 7.51 10.43
CA ILE A 2 -0.13 6.42 10.06
C ILE A 2 0.63 5.09 9.91
N ASN A 3 -0.11 3.98 10.02
CA ASN A 3 0.39 2.63 9.76
C ASN A 3 -0.29 2.13 8.48
N SER A 4 0.46 2.04 7.38
CA SER A 4 -0.08 1.68 6.07
C SER A 4 0.37 0.28 5.69
N TYR A 5 -0.58 -0.65 5.62
CA TYR A 5 -0.31 -2.07 5.38
C TYR A 5 -1.11 -2.61 4.19
N PRO A 6 -0.62 -2.45 2.95
CA PRO A 6 -1.13 -3.16 1.78
C PRO A 6 -1.26 -4.68 1.98
N PHE A 7 -0.40 -5.26 2.83
CA PHE A 7 -0.45 -6.67 3.23
C PHE A 7 -1.84 -7.14 3.72
N PHE A 8 -2.63 -6.29 4.37
CA PHE A 8 -3.95 -6.70 4.87
C PHE A 8 -5.06 -6.59 3.82
N GLU A 9 -4.80 -5.98 2.68
CA GLU A 9 -5.84 -5.59 1.74
C GLU A 9 -5.40 -5.81 0.29
N TYR A 10 -5.34 -7.08 -0.11
CA TYR A 10 -5.16 -7.51 -1.49
C TYR A 10 -6.05 -8.72 -1.79
N ALA A 11 -6.35 -8.93 -3.06
CA ALA A 11 -6.82 -10.20 -3.60
C ALA A 11 -5.71 -10.84 -4.44
N ASP A 12 -5.78 -12.15 -4.69
CA ASP A 12 -4.78 -12.90 -5.48
C ASP A 12 -4.44 -12.22 -6.80
N LYS A 13 -5.46 -11.71 -7.51
CA LYS A 13 -5.31 -10.99 -8.80
C LYS A 13 -4.63 -9.62 -8.70
N THR A 14 -4.50 -9.06 -7.50
CA THR A 14 -3.89 -7.75 -7.20
C THR A 14 -2.60 -7.88 -6.39
N LEU A 15 -2.04 -9.08 -6.26
CA LEU A 15 -0.85 -9.30 -5.46
C LEU A 15 0.35 -8.50 -6.00
N ASP A 16 0.57 -8.48 -7.31
CA ASP A 16 1.65 -7.70 -7.92
C ASP A 16 1.47 -6.19 -7.72
N TYR A 17 0.22 -5.71 -7.69
CA TYR A 17 -0.14 -4.34 -7.35
C TYR A 17 0.23 -3.99 -5.90
N ALA A 18 0.00 -4.92 -4.96
CA ALA A 18 0.37 -4.75 -3.56
C ALA A 18 1.89 -4.89 -3.32
N LEU A 19 2.60 -5.66 -4.15
CA LEU A 19 4.05 -5.93 -4.03
C LEU A 19 4.96 -4.97 -4.79
N PHE A 20 4.42 -3.87 -5.32
CA PHE A 20 5.14 -2.91 -6.16
C PHE A 20 5.84 -3.56 -7.37
N LYS A 21 5.23 -4.61 -7.94
CA LYS A 21 5.70 -5.24 -9.17
C LYS A 21 5.03 -4.60 -10.38
N ALA A 22 5.55 -4.86 -11.57
CA ALA A 22 4.97 -4.36 -12.81
C ALA A 22 3.50 -4.82 -12.95
N ASN A 23 2.59 -3.85 -13.07
CA ASN A 23 1.15 -4.04 -13.26
C ASN A 23 0.56 -2.72 -13.81
N ASP A 24 -0.72 -2.74 -14.18
CA ASP A 24 -1.39 -1.57 -14.79
C ASP A 24 -1.70 -0.44 -13.80
N GLY A 25 -1.51 -0.67 -12.49
CA GLY A 25 -1.91 0.24 -11.42
C GLY A 25 -3.43 0.37 -11.31
N VAL A 26 -3.86 1.39 -10.57
CA VAL A 26 -5.28 1.76 -10.50
C VAL A 26 -5.42 3.23 -10.88
N LEU A 27 -6.11 3.50 -11.98
CA LEU A 27 -6.44 4.84 -12.43
C LEU A 27 -7.58 5.41 -11.57
N ASP A 28 -7.31 6.50 -10.87
CA ASP A 28 -8.36 7.37 -10.37
C ASP A 28 -8.90 8.22 -11.52
N LYS A 29 -10.20 8.07 -11.79
CA LYS A 29 -10.89 8.78 -12.87
C LYS A 29 -11.14 10.25 -12.55
N VAL A 30 -11.06 10.65 -11.27
CA VAL A 30 -11.31 12.02 -10.83
C VAL A 30 -10.05 12.86 -11.02
N THR A 31 -8.93 12.41 -10.47
CA THR A 31 -7.64 13.14 -10.55
C THR A 31 -6.85 12.82 -11.82
N GLY A 32 -7.11 11.67 -12.46
CA GLY A 32 -6.32 11.17 -13.60
C GLY A 32 -4.99 10.52 -13.20
N LEU A 33 -4.73 10.39 -11.90
CA LEU A 33 -3.53 9.75 -11.37
C LEU A 33 -3.66 8.23 -11.38
N THR A 34 -2.55 7.54 -11.68
CA THR A 34 -2.46 6.08 -11.56
C THR A 34 -1.63 5.75 -10.35
N TYR A 35 -2.21 5.02 -9.41
CA TYR A 35 -1.59 4.77 -8.11
C TYR A 35 -0.96 3.39 -8.05
N THR A 36 -0.01 3.21 -7.12
CA THR A 36 0.29 1.92 -6.50
C THR A 36 -0.65 1.68 -5.31
N LYS A 37 -0.67 0.45 -4.75
CA LYS A 37 -1.54 0.14 -3.60
C LYS A 37 -1.20 0.98 -2.37
N PHE A 38 0.08 1.34 -2.21
CA PHE A 38 0.53 2.17 -1.10
C PHE A 38 0.14 3.64 -1.31
N ASP A 39 0.37 4.19 -2.50
CA ASP A 39 0.09 5.60 -2.79
C ASP A 39 -1.40 5.92 -2.63
N VAL A 40 -2.30 5.02 -3.06
CA VAL A 40 -3.75 5.22 -2.89
C VAL A 40 -4.17 5.23 -1.41
N GLN A 41 -3.47 4.49 -0.54
CA GLN A 41 -3.74 4.52 0.90
C GLN A 41 -3.25 5.83 1.54
N LEU A 42 -2.08 6.34 1.12
CA LEU A 42 -1.58 7.64 1.57
C LEU A 42 -2.48 8.78 1.12
N ASP A 43 -2.87 8.77 -0.15
CA ASP A 43 -3.67 9.83 -0.74
C ASP A 43 -5.10 9.86 -0.17
N ALA A 44 -5.65 8.69 0.20
CA ALA A 44 -6.92 8.62 0.92
C ALA A 44 -6.84 9.29 2.31
N VAL A 45 -5.73 9.10 3.04
CA VAL A 45 -5.51 9.78 4.31
C VAL A 45 -5.33 11.28 4.11
N TYR A 46 -4.51 11.68 3.12
CA TYR A 46 -4.31 13.08 2.80
C TYR A 46 -5.62 13.77 2.43
N SER A 47 -6.41 13.18 1.53
CA SER A 47 -7.72 13.70 1.10
C SER A 47 -8.68 13.85 2.29
N ALA A 48 -8.70 12.89 3.21
CA ALA A 48 -9.52 12.99 4.41
C ALA A 48 -9.06 14.13 5.34
N MET A 49 -7.74 14.32 5.49
CA MET A 49 -7.16 15.41 6.29
C MET A 49 -7.43 16.77 5.67
N GLU A 50 -7.33 16.90 4.35
CA GLU A 50 -7.64 18.12 3.61
C GLU A 50 -9.10 18.54 3.83
N GLU A 51 -10.05 17.60 3.73
CA GLU A 51 -11.48 17.87 3.92
C GLU A 51 -11.81 18.42 5.32
N ILE A 52 -11.05 18.03 6.35
CA ILE A 52 -11.23 18.52 7.72
C ILE A 52 -10.30 19.70 8.08
N GLY A 53 -9.61 20.29 7.10
CA GLY A 53 -8.83 21.51 7.26
C GLY A 53 -7.39 21.31 7.76
N TYR A 54 -6.83 20.11 7.61
CA TYR A 54 -5.45 19.76 8.01
C TYR A 54 -4.60 19.31 6.80
N GLY A 55 -4.87 19.83 5.61
CA GLY A 55 -4.08 19.54 4.40
C GLY A 55 -2.63 20.04 4.46
N ASP A 56 -2.30 20.89 5.44
CA ASP A 56 -0.95 21.41 5.70
C ASP A 56 -0.13 20.55 6.68
N VAL A 57 -0.71 19.46 7.21
CA VAL A 57 -0.03 18.57 8.15
C VAL A 57 0.66 17.43 7.41
N ASP A 58 1.98 17.32 7.61
CA ASP A 58 2.77 16.23 7.03
C ASP A 58 2.35 14.84 7.52
N ILE A 59 2.32 13.89 6.59
CA ILE A 59 2.08 12.47 6.87
C ILE A 59 3.43 11.76 7.02
N VAL A 60 3.61 11.12 8.17
CA VAL A 60 4.71 10.19 8.41
C VAL A 60 4.14 8.78 8.50
N VAL A 61 4.68 7.87 7.69
CA VAL A 61 4.39 6.43 7.80
C VAL A 61 5.23 5.88 8.94
N ALA A 62 4.56 5.54 10.05
CA ALA A 62 5.21 4.96 11.23
C ALA A 62 5.44 3.46 11.07
N GLU A 63 4.53 2.77 10.37
CA GLU A 63 4.64 1.34 10.13
C GLU A 63 4.17 0.97 8.72
N ILE A 64 4.91 0.06 8.11
CA ILE A 64 4.66 -0.52 6.79
C ILE A 64 5.48 -1.80 6.66
N GLY A 65 5.00 -2.77 5.89
CA GLY A 65 5.76 -4.00 5.63
C GLY A 65 4.89 -5.15 5.16
N TRP A 66 5.54 -6.30 5.00
CA TRP A 66 4.93 -7.54 4.55
C TRP A 66 5.44 -8.73 5.37
N ALA A 67 4.54 -9.59 5.84
CA ALA A 67 4.89 -10.68 6.74
C ALA A 67 5.74 -11.76 6.04
N SER A 68 6.83 -12.18 6.68
CA SER A 68 7.73 -13.21 6.12
C SER A 68 7.35 -14.65 6.47
N LYS A 69 6.41 -14.84 7.40
CA LYS A 69 5.88 -16.13 7.85
C LYS A 69 4.48 -15.93 8.42
N GLY A 70 3.50 -16.69 7.92
CA GLY A 70 2.15 -16.79 8.48
C GLY A 70 1.76 -18.22 8.82
N ASP A 71 0.48 -18.41 9.12
CA ASP A 71 -0.15 -19.71 9.32
C ASP A 71 -0.29 -20.50 8.00
N PRO A 72 -0.56 -21.82 8.04
CA PRO A 72 -0.67 -22.63 6.82
C PRO A 72 -1.71 -22.15 5.80
N ASN A 73 -2.71 -21.39 6.23
CA ASN A 73 -3.74 -20.77 5.37
C ASN A 73 -3.37 -19.35 4.91
N GLN A 74 -2.15 -18.88 5.15
CA GLN A 74 -1.62 -17.57 4.75
C GLN A 74 -0.38 -17.73 3.86
N PRO A 75 -0.53 -18.33 2.65
CA PRO A 75 0.61 -18.66 1.79
C PRO A 75 1.42 -17.43 1.36
N ASP A 76 0.80 -16.26 1.31
CA ASP A 76 1.45 -15.02 0.87
C ASP A 76 2.27 -14.34 1.98
N ALA A 77 2.10 -14.76 3.24
CA ALA A 77 2.97 -14.36 4.34
C ALA A 77 4.27 -15.20 4.29
N ASN A 78 5.12 -14.92 3.31
CA ASN A 78 6.34 -15.67 3.04
C ASN A 78 7.54 -14.75 2.76
N LYS A 79 8.75 -15.31 2.90
CA LYS A 79 10.01 -14.57 2.75
C LYS A 79 10.20 -13.91 1.38
N ASN A 80 9.72 -14.54 0.31
CA ASN A 80 9.91 -14.03 -1.05
C ASN A 80 9.08 -12.76 -1.28
N TYR A 81 7.83 -12.77 -0.82
CA TYR A 81 6.96 -11.60 -0.91
C TYR A 81 7.35 -10.52 0.09
N ALA A 82 7.77 -10.89 1.30
CA ALA A 82 8.34 -9.94 2.25
C ALA A 82 9.56 -9.20 1.69
N LEU A 83 10.48 -9.94 1.07
CA LEU A 83 11.65 -9.36 0.40
C LEU A 83 11.22 -8.48 -0.78
N SER A 84 10.32 -8.97 -1.64
CA SER A 84 9.84 -8.20 -2.80
C SER A 84 9.22 -6.87 -2.37
N TYR A 85 8.35 -6.88 -1.36
CA TYR A 85 7.68 -5.69 -0.88
C TYR A 85 8.67 -4.69 -0.29
N ASN A 86 9.49 -5.11 0.68
CA ASN A 86 10.40 -4.21 1.38
C ASN A 86 11.55 -3.71 0.49
N ALA A 87 11.95 -4.47 -0.54
CA ALA A 87 13.00 -4.04 -1.48
C ALA A 87 12.50 -3.06 -2.55
N ASN A 88 11.20 -3.12 -2.87
CA ASN A 88 10.58 -2.21 -3.83
C ASN A 88 10.02 -0.92 -3.17
N LEU A 89 9.97 -0.87 -1.84
CA LEU A 89 9.55 0.28 -1.05
C LEU A 89 10.70 1.30 -0.87
N VAL A 90 11.20 1.86 -1.98
CA VAL A 90 12.31 2.83 -2.03
C VAL A 90 11.91 4.13 -2.68
#